data_AF-A0A8J8CC81-F1
#
_entry.id   AF-A0A8J8CC81-F1
#
_cell.length_a   1.000
_cell.length_b   1.000
_cell.length_c   1.000
_cell.angle_alpha   90.00
_cell.angle_beta   90.00
_cell.angle_gamma   90.00
#
_symmetry.space_group_name_H-M   'P 1'
#
loop_
_entity.id
_entity.type
_entity.pdbx_description
1 polymer ?
#
loop_
_entity_poly.entity_id
_entity_poly.type
_entity_poly.pdbx_seq_one_letter_code
_entity_poly.pdbx_strand_id
1 'polypeptide(L)' 'MPAVEQTDPDGVDFGWVMQVTFVTTILLGSPIVAAASLGTRLPTWTSRAMFAVRVGAVIWILTAAAVYLYARYRR' A
#
# COMPACT_ATOMS: atom_id res chain seq x y z
N MET A 1 17.05 1.19 -36.59
CA MET A 1 15.65 1.08 -36.14
C MET A 1 15.63 1.34 -34.65
N PRO A 2 14.73 2.18 -34.12
CA PRO A 2 14.59 2.34 -32.67
C PRO A 2 14.24 0.98 -32.04
N ALA A 3 14.80 0.68 -30.87
CA ALA A 3 14.48 -0.55 -30.14
C ALA A 3 13.01 -0.49 -29.72
N VAL A 4 12.22 -1.49 -30.13
CA VAL A 4 10.83 -1.64 -29.70
C VAL A 4 10.86 -2.32 -28.35
N GLU A 5 10.51 -1.59 -27.29
CA GLU A 5 10.34 -2.14 -25.95
C GLU A 5 9.11 -3.06 -25.94
N GLN A 6 9.35 -4.38 -25.98
CA GLN A 6 8.29 -5.36 -25.81
C GLN A 6 7.90 -5.42 -24.33
N THR A 7 6.67 -5.00 -24.03
CA THR A 7 6.05 -5.24 -22.73
C THR A 7 5.43 -6.63 -22.78
N ASP A 8 5.79 -7.52 -21.87
CA ASP A 8 5.18 -8.84 -21.77
C ASP A 8 3.69 -8.69 -21.37
N PRO A 9 2.73 -8.92 -22.30
CA PRO A 9 1.31 -8.76 -22.01
C PRO A 9 0.81 -9.84 -21.03
N ASP A 10 1.57 -10.93 -20.86
CA ASP A 10 1.28 -12.05 -19.97
C ASP A 10 2.01 -11.92 -18.60
N GLY A 11 2.47 -10.71 -18.25
CA GLY A 11 3.01 -10.32 -16.92
C GLY A 11 2.03 -9.59 -15.98
N VAL A 12 2.35 -9.53 -14.67
CA VAL A 12 1.52 -8.85 -13.63
C VAL A 12 1.14 -7.44 -14.09
N ASP A 13 -0.15 -7.10 -14.03
CA ASP A 13 -0.60 -5.73 -14.33
C ASP A 13 -0.16 -4.79 -13.20
N PHE A 14 1.04 -4.25 -13.35
CA PHE A 14 1.63 -3.33 -12.38
C PHE A 14 0.87 -2.00 -12.29
N GLY A 15 0.14 -1.61 -13.35
CA GLY A 15 -0.75 -0.44 -13.34
C GLY A 15 -1.92 -0.65 -12.38
N TRP A 16 -2.58 -1.81 -12.48
CA TRP A 16 -3.64 -2.22 -11.55
C TRP A 16 -3.11 -2.37 -10.12
N VAL A 17 -1.95 -3.03 -9.93
CA VAL A 17 -1.34 -3.20 -8.59
C VAL A 17 -1.10 -1.83 -7.93
N MET A 18 -0.58 -0.86 -8.69
CA MET A 18 -0.34 0.49 -8.18
C MET A 18 -1.65 1.19 -7.80
N GLN A 19 -2.66 1.17 -8.68
CA GLN A 19 -3.96 1.81 -8.43
C GLN A 19 -4.67 1.20 -7.22
N VAL A 20 -4.70 -0.12 -7.13
CA VAL A 20 -5.34 -0.83 -6.01
C VAL A 20 -4.59 -0.56 -4.71
N THR A 21 -3.27 -0.59 -4.71
CA THR A 21 -2.48 -0.27 -3.52
C THR A 21 -2.72 1.17 -3.06
N PHE A 22 -2.77 2.13 -3.99
CA PHE A 22 -3.08 3.53 -3.69
C PHE A 22 -4.47 3.70 -3.07
N VAL A 23 -5.51 3.20 -3.74
CA VAL A 23 -6.90 3.29 -3.27
C VAL A 23 -7.08 2.59 -1.93
N THR A 24 -6.51 1.39 -1.77
CA THR A 24 -6.57 0.60 -0.53
C THR A 24 -5.92 1.35 0.63
N THR A 25 -4.75 1.95 0.41
CA THR A 25 -4.04 2.70 1.46
C THR A 25 -4.84 3.93 1.92
N ILE A 26 -5.56 4.59 1.02
CA ILE A 26 -6.42 5.72 1.37
C ILE A 26 -7.67 5.25 2.11
N LEU A 27 -8.43 4.31 1.52
CA LEU A 27 -9.75 3.92 2.04
C LEU A 27 -9.68 3.04 3.29
N LEU A 28 -8.64 2.22 3.43
CA LEU A 28 -8.47 1.32 4.57
C LEU A 28 -7.32 1.78 5.46
N GLY A 29 -6.18 2.15 4.86
CA GLY A 29 -4.99 2.50 5.62
C GLY A 29 -5.19 3.72 6.53
N SER A 30 -5.69 4.83 5.99
CA SER A 30 -5.95 6.05 6.77
C SER A 30 -6.97 5.83 7.90
N PRO A 31 -8.15 5.21 7.67
CA PRO A 31 -9.06 4.88 8.76
C PRO A 31 -8.49 3.94 9.81
N ILE A 32 -7.68 2.94 9.43
CA ILE A 32 -7.01 2.04 10.39
C ILE A 32 -6.02 2.82 11.26
N VAL A 33 -5.20 3.70 10.67
CA VAL A 33 -4.29 4.57 11.44
C VAL A 33 -5.07 5.45 12.41
N ALA A 34 -6.17 6.07 11.96
CA ALA A 34 -7.02 6.90 12.81
C ALA A 34 -7.64 6.10 13.96
N ALA A 35 -8.22 4.93 13.67
CA ALA A 35 -8.82 4.05 14.69
C ALA A 35 -7.78 3.56 15.70
N ALA A 36 -6.61 3.14 15.22
CA ALA A 36 -5.52 2.70 16.09
C ALA A 36 -5.02 3.83 17.00
N SER A 37 -5.09 5.09 16.55
CA SER A 37 -4.67 6.23 17.35
C SER A 37 -5.54 6.45 18.60
N LEU A 38 -6.81 6.02 18.59
CA LEU A 38 -7.75 6.18 19.70
C LEU A 38 -7.29 5.50 21.00
N GLY A 39 -6.52 4.42 20.89
CA GLY A 39 -5.97 3.69 22.04
C GLY A 39 -4.61 4.20 22.54
N THR A 40 -4.06 5.26 21.93
CA THR A 40 -2.67 5.69 22.17
C THR A 40 -2.58 7.12 22.64
N ARG A 41 -1.73 7.38 23.64
CA ARG A 41 -1.42 8.74 24.07
C ARG A 41 -0.36 9.33 23.15
N LEU A 42 -0.76 10.27 22.31
CA LEU A 42 0.10 10.94 21.33
C LEU A 42 0.22 12.45 21.65
N PRO A 43 0.88 12.85 22.75
CA PRO A 43 0.87 14.24 23.21
C PRO A 43 1.63 15.19 22.26
N THR A 44 2.71 14.73 21.63
CA THR A 44 3.59 15.56 20.79
C THR A 44 3.36 15.31 19.30
N TRP A 45 3.70 16.28 18.45
CA TRP A 45 3.65 16.09 17.00
C TRP A 45 4.53 14.93 16.54
N THR A 46 5.77 14.85 17.06
CA THR A 46 6.70 13.75 16.76
C THR A 46 6.11 12.38 17.13
N SER A 47 5.41 12.26 18.26
CA SER A 47 4.75 11.00 18.64
C SER A 47 3.67 10.59 17.64
N ARG A 48 2.87 11.56 17.15
CA ARG A 48 1.83 11.32 16.11
C ARG A 48 2.46 10.88 14.79
N ALA A 49 3.52 11.57 14.36
CA ALA A 49 4.22 11.24 13.11
C ALA A 49 4.85 9.84 13.16
N MET A 50 5.59 9.52 14.22
CA MET A 50 6.22 8.21 14.38
C MET A 50 5.18 7.10 14.49
N PHE A 51 4.05 7.35 15.16
CA PHE A 51 2.94 6.41 15.20
C PHE A 51 2.36 6.14 13.81
N ALA A 52 2.02 7.20 13.08
CA ALA A 52 1.45 7.10 11.73
C ALA A 52 2.39 6.37 10.76
N VAL A 53 3.70 6.66 10.80
CA VAL A 53 4.72 5.99 9.97
C VAL A 53 4.80 4.49 10.31
N ARG A 54 4.84 4.13 11.59
CA ARG A 54 4.96 2.72 12.00
C ARG A 54 3.73 1.90 11.62
N VAL A 55 2.54 2.41 11.90
CA VAL A 55 1.28 1.75 11.55
C VAL A 55 1.12 1.71 10.02
N GLY A 56 1.39 2.82 9.35
CA GLY A 56 1.34 2.93 7.90
C GLY A 56 2.29 1.97 7.20
N ALA A 57 3.51 1.78 7.71
CA ALA A 57 4.48 0.83 7.16
C ALA A 57 3.96 -0.61 7.20
N VAL A 58 3.34 -1.03 8.32
CA VAL A 58 2.74 -2.38 8.43
C VAL A 58 1.61 -2.56 7.41
N ILE A 59 0.70 -1.59 7.34
CA ILE A 59 -0.42 -1.61 6.38
C ILE A 59 0.09 -1.66 4.95
N TRP A 60 1.12 -0.87 4.63
CA TRP A 60 1.69 -0.79 3.29
C TRP A 60 2.31 -2.12 2.86
N ILE A 61 3.13 -2.74 3.71
CA ILE A 61 3.75 -4.05 3.41
C ILE A 61 2.67 -5.12 3.20
N LEU A 62 1.67 -5.19 4.09
CA LEU A 62 0.59 -6.17 3.99
C LEU A 62 -0.24 -5.97 2.71
N THR A 63 -0.57 -4.73 2.39
CA THR A 63 -1.35 -4.40 1.19
C THR A 63 -0.56 -4.73 -0.07
N ALA A 64 0.70 -4.29 -0.17
CA ALA A 64 1.54 -4.54 -1.34
C ALA A 64 1.76 -6.04 -1.56
N ALA A 65 2.06 -6.79 -0.50
CA ALA A 65 2.23 -8.24 -0.58
C ALA A 65 0.93 -8.94 -1.00
N ALA A 66 -0.21 -8.59 -0.39
CA ALA A 66 -1.50 -9.18 -0.72
C ALA A 66 -1.93 -8.89 -2.16
N VAL A 67 -1.81 -7.64 -2.61
CA VAL A 67 -2.17 -7.23 -3.98
C VAL A 67 -1.27 -7.90 -5.01
N TYR A 68 0.04 -7.95 -4.76
CA TYR A 68 0.98 -8.64 -5.65
C TYR A 68 0.70 -10.14 -5.72
N LEU A 69 0.53 -10.81 -4.58
CA LEU A 69 0.23 -12.24 -4.53
C LEU A 69 -1.10 -12.56 -5.21
N TYR A 70 -2.11 -11.70 -5.02
CA TYR A 70 -3.41 -11.84 -5.67
C TYR A 70 -3.31 -11.68 -7.18
N ALA A 71 -2.61 -10.65 -7.67
CA ALA A 71 -2.41 -10.44 -9.11
C ALA A 71 -1.61 -11.58 -9.74
N ARG A 72 -0.67 -12.17 -8.99
CA ARG A 72 0.09 -13.36 -9.41
C ARG A 72 -0.76 -14.63 -9.42
N TYR A 73 -1.68 -14.80 -8.48
CA TYR A 73 -2.52 -15.99 -8.36
C TYR A 73 -3.76 -16.00 -9.27
N ARG A 74 -4.26 -14.81 -9.66
CA ARG A 74 -5.37 -14.68 -10.63
C ARG A 74 -4.94 -14.78 -12.09
N ARG A 75 -3.65 -15.03 -12.34
CA ARG A 75 -3.14 -15.54 -13.63
C ARG A 75 -3.42 -17.03 -13.73
#